data_AF-A0A3D0JP17-F1
#
_entry.id   AF-A0A3D0JP17-F1
#
_cell.length_a   1.000
_cell.length_b   1.000
_cell.length_c   1.000
_cell.angle_alpha   90.00
_cell.angle_beta   90.00
_cell.angle_gamma   90.00
#
_symmetry.space_group_name_H-M   'P 1'
#
loop_
_entity.id
_entity.type
_entity.pdbx_description
1 polymer ?
#
loop_
_entity_poly.entity_id
_entity_poly.type
_entity_poly.pdbx_seq_one_letter_code
_entity_poly.pdbx_strand_id
1 'polypeptide(L)' 'MSFLHIQNLHKSYGPTQIFTDINIEIGQGQFITLLGPS' A
#
# COMPACT_ATOMS: atom_id res chain seq x y z
N MET A 1 -7.44 -12.61 11.50
CA MET A 1 -6.16 -11.99 11.88
C MET A 1 -5.43 -11.63 10.60
N SER A 2 -5.04 -10.37 10.42
CA SER A 2 -4.26 -9.94 9.25
C SER A 2 -2.85 -10.50 9.36
N PHE A 3 -2.31 -11.00 8.26
CA PHE A 3 -0.93 -11.49 8.15
C PHE A 3 0.04 -10.37 7.82
N LEU A 4 -0.39 -9.43 6.98
CA LEU A 4 0.34 -8.20 6.67
C LEU A 4 -0.59 -7.00 6.88
N HIS A 5 -0.07 -5.99 7.57
CA HIS A 5 -0.77 -4.76 7.87
C HIS A 5 0.13 -3.58 7.54
N ILE A 6 -0.32 -2.73 6.62
CA ILE A 6 0.36 -1.53 6.19
C ILE A 6 -0.54 -0.37 6.53
N GLN A 7 -0.03 0.59 7.30
CA GLN A 7 -0.78 1.77 7.69
C GLN A 7 -0.04 3.04 7.30
N ASN A 8 -0.80 4.04 6.86
CA ASN A 8 -0.34 5.40 6.58
C ASN A 8 0.89 5.45 5.64
N LEU A 9 0.93 4.53 4.66
CA LEU A 9 2.04 4.42 3.74
C LEU A 9 2.07 5.63 2.80
N HIS A 10 3.22 6.30 2.79
CA HIS A 10 3.47 7.53 2.02
C HIS A 10 4.80 7.40 1.28
N LYS A 11 4.87 7.96 0.07
CA LYS A 11 6.10 7.97 -0.74
C LYS A 11 6.19 9.26 -1.51
N SER A 12 7.38 9.85 -1.47
CA SER A 12 7.74 11.01 -2.27
C SER A 12 9.17 10.87 -2.81
N TYR A 13 9.45 11.59 -3.89
CA TYR A 13 10.80 11.86 -4.39
C TYR A 13 10.99 13.37 -4.41
N GLY A 14 11.67 13.90 -3.37
CA GLY A 14 11.77 15.34 -3.16
C GLY A 14 10.38 15.98 -3.01
N PRO A 15 10.02 16.98 -3.83
CA PRO A 15 8.71 17.62 -3.78
C PRO A 15 7.58 16.78 -4.41
N THR A 16 7.91 15.75 -5.19
CA THR A 16 6.90 14.96 -5.92
C THR A 16 6.33 13.89 -5.00
N GLN A 17 5.05 14.03 -4.66
CA GLN A 17 4.29 13.04 -3.91
C GLN A 17 3.77 11.94 -4.84
N ILE A 18 4.13 10.69 -4.56
CA ILE A 18 3.73 9.51 -5.35
C ILE A 18 2.42 8.94 -4.82
N PHE A 19 2.31 8.80 -3.50
CA PHE A 19 1.07 8.45 -2.83
C PHE A 19 1.12 8.88 -1.36
N THR A 20 -0.06 9.02 -0.76
CA THR A 20 -0.24 9.30 0.66
C THR A 20 -1.36 8.45 1.21
N ASP A 21 -1.20 8.08 2.48
CA ASP A 21 -2.22 7.44 3.30
C ASP A 21 -2.79 6.14 2.71
N ILE A 22 -1.89 5.29 2.23
CA ILE A 22 -2.25 3.94 1.80
C ILE A 22 -2.32 3.03 3.04
N ASN A 23 -3.50 2.44 3.24
CA ASN A 23 -3.77 1.46 4.29
C ASN A 23 -4.17 0.13 3.64
N ILE A 24 -3.46 -0.95 3.97
CA ILE A 24 -3.66 -2.28 3.37
C ILE A 24 -3.66 -3.33 4.48
N GLU A 25 -4.67 -4.21 4.47
CA GLU A 25 -4.71 -5.41 5.30
C GLU A 25 -4.77 -6.64 4.40
N ILE A 26 -3.85 -7.58 4.59
CA ILE A 26 -3.81 -8.83 3.85
C ILE A 26 -3.86 -9.98 4.85
N GLY A 27 -4.87 -10.83 4.70
CA GLY A 27 -5.04 -12.05 5.47
C GLY A 27 -4.11 -13.18 5.01
N GLN A 28 -3.88 -14.15 5.89
CA GLN A 28 -3.05 -15.32 5.56
C GLN A 28 -3.68 -16.13 4.41
N GLY A 29 -2.87 -16.48 3.41
CA GLY A 29 -3.32 -17.23 2.22
C GLY A 29 -4.02 -16.38 1.16
N GLN A 30 -4.15 -15.06 1.36
CA GLN A 30 -4.68 -14.17 0.33
C GLN A 30 -3.64 -13.89 -0.75
N PHE A 31 -4.08 -13.95 -2.00
CA PHE A 31 -3.31 -13.57 -3.18
C PHE A 31 -3.84 -12.23 -3.70
N ILE A 32 -2.99 -11.20 -3.71
CA ILE A 32 -3.38 -9.83 -4.09
C ILE A 32 -2.45 -9.27 -5.18
N THR A 33 -2.98 -8.35 -5.97
CA THR A 33 -2.22 -7.58 -6.97
C THR A 33 -2.51 -6.09 -6.80
N LEU A 34 -1.49 -5.25 -6.92
CA LEU A 34 -1.63 -3.80 -6.99
C LEU A 34 -1.66 -3.37 -8.46
N LEU A 35 -2.73 -2.69 -8.87
CA LEU A 35 -2.94 -2.21 -10.23
C LEU A 35 -3.04 -0.68 -10.24
N GLY A 36 -2.45 -0.05 -11.25
CA GLY A 36 -2.55 1.39 -11.46
C GLY A 36 -2.25 1.76 -12.92
N PRO A 37 -2.72 2.93 -13.39
CA PRO A 37 -2.37 3.46 -14.69
C PRO A 37 -0.87 3.81 -14.76
N SER A 38 -0.30 3.83 -15.97
CA SER A 38 1.06 4.31 -16.24
C SER A 38 1.12 5.83 -16.30
#